data_AF-A0A8T4P7X0-F1
#
_entry.id   AF-A0A8T4P7X0-F1
#
_cell.length_a   1.000
_cell.length_b   1.000
_cell.length_c   1.000
_cell.angle_alpha   90.00
_cell.angle_beta   90.00
_cell.angle_gamma   90.00
#
_symmetry.space_group_name_H-M   'P 1'
#
loop_
_entity.id
_entity.type
_entity.pdbx_description
1 polymer ?
#
loop_
_entity_poly.entity_id
_entity_poly.type
_entity_poly.pdbx_seq_one_letter_code
_entity_poly.pdbx_strand_id
1 'polypeptide(L)'
;MKKIIYLAVVLVLLLAFIGYYYFPDKFGLSPSFVVTSEPECGDGFDNDGDGEADFPDDLECFASWDISESLGGRCNEDWSCTQWSSCSEGKQKRTCVDANECETIEKRPLVERECKTFLEEPKNKEEKFIYLIIAGFVVLVLIIFLIVNRVMADRDKEKIRENRKVLTEKLKRTLDN
;
A
#
# COMPACT_ATOMS: atom_id res chain seq x y z
N MET A 1 -38.07 9.17 -8.78
CA MET A 1 -36.90 9.77 -9.47
C MET A 1 -35.79 10.18 -8.50
N LYS A 2 -35.98 11.16 -7.59
CA LYS A 2 -34.94 11.60 -6.65
C LYS A 2 -34.33 10.49 -5.76
N LYS A 3 -35.13 9.52 -5.31
CA LYS A 3 -34.66 8.36 -4.52
C LYS A 3 -33.78 7.38 -5.31
N ILE A 4 -34.02 7.24 -6.61
CA ILE A 4 -33.23 6.33 -7.49
C ILE A 4 -31.87 6.97 -7.79
N ILE A 5 -31.86 8.28 -8.06
CA ILE A 5 -30.63 9.05 -8.24
C ILE A 5 -29.79 9.01 -6.96
N TYR A 6 -30.41 9.18 -5.79
CA TYR A 6 -29.72 9.08 -4.50
C TYR A 6 -29.11 7.67 -4.28
N LEU A 7 -29.85 6.60 -4.59
CA LEU A 7 -29.36 5.23 -4.46
C LEU A 7 -28.16 4.95 -5.39
N ALA A 8 -28.22 5.46 -6.63
CA ALA A 8 -27.14 5.32 -7.59
C ALA A 8 -25.88 6.09 -7.17
N VAL A 9 -26.02 7.30 -6.64
CA VAL A 9 -24.89 8.10 -6.13
C VAL A 9 -24.24 7.41 -4.92
N VAL A 10 -25.04 6.90 -3.98
CA VAL A 10 -24.52 6.16 -2.81
C VAL A 10 -23.80 4.88 -3.23
N LEU A 11 -24.32 4.14 -4.22
CA LEU A 11 -23.67 2.93 -4.73
C LEU A 11 -22.31 3.25 -5.38
N VAL A 12 -22.23 4.30 -6.18
CA VAL A 12 -20.99 4.74 -6.84
C VAL A 12 -19.94 5.16 -5.80
N LEU A 13 -20.34 5.93 -4.78
CA LEU A 13 -19.43 6.35 -3.71
C LEU A 13 -18.94 5.18 -2.85
N LEU A 14 -19.81 4.20 -2.56
CA LEU A 14 -19.43 2.98 -1.84
C LEU A 14 -18.44 2.13 -2.64
N LEU A 15 -18.68 1.95 -3.94
CA LEU A 15 -17.77 1.20 -4.81
C LEU A 15 -16.41 1.90 -4.95
N ALA A 16 -16.37 3.23 -5.01
CA ALA A 16 -15.14 4.01 -5.03
C ALA A 16 -14.37 3.90 -3.70
N PHE A 17 -15.07 3.95 -2.56
CA PHE A 17 -14.48 3.79 -1.24
C PHE A 17 -13.92 2.37 -1.04
N ILE A 18 -14.66 1.34 -1.48
CA ILE A 18 -14.20 -0.05 -1.48
C ILE A 18 -12.97 -0.20 -2.39
N GLY A 19 -12.99 0.37 -3.60
CA GLY A 19 -11.83 0.33 -4.50
C GLY A 19 -10.57 0.97 -3.90
N TYR A 20 -10.72 2.09 -3.18
CA TYR A 20 -9.63 2.75 -2.47
C TYR A 20 -9.05 1.90 -1.31
N TYR A 21 -9.91 1.27 -0.50
CA TYR A 21 -9.46 0.47 0.65
C TYR A 21 -8.90 -0.91 0.28
N TYR A 22 -9.37 -1.51 -0.82
CA TYR A 22 -8.97 -2.87 -1.21
C TYR A 22 -7.90 -2.93 -2.31
N PHE A 23 -7.49 -1.79 -2.88
CA PHE A 23 -6.49 -1.74 -3.95
C PHE A 23 -5.38 -0.70 -3.71
N PRO A 24 -4.65 -0.76 -2.57
CA PRO A 24 -3.66 0.26 -2.24
C PRO A 24 -2.46 0.31 -3.19
N ASP A 25 -2.01 -0.80 -3.80
CA ASP A 25 -0.71 -0.81 -4.49
C ASP A 25 -0.66 -1.67 -5.77
N LYS A 26 -1.22 -1.18 -6.88
CA LYS A 26 -0.94 -1.75 -8.22
C LYS A 26 -0.69 -0.71 -9.31
N PHE A 27 -0.23 0.47 -8.94
CA PHE A 27 0.50 1.33 -9.88
C PHE A 27 2.01 1.14 -9.66
N GLY A 28 2.50 -0.02 -10.08
CA GLY A 28 3.93 -0.31 -10.19
C GLY A 28 4.55 0.38 -11.41
N LEU A 29 4.49 1.71 -11.46
CA LEU A 29 5.35 2.48 -12.34
C LEU A 29 6.59 2.88 -11.53
N SER A 30 7.56 1.97 -11.44
CA SER A 30 8.94 2.41 -11.29
C SER A 30 9.29 3.16 -12.58
N PRO A 31 9.70 4.43 -12.54
CA PRO A 31 10.34 5.02 -13.71
C PRO A 31 11.63 4.22 -13.93
N SER A 32 11.71 3.49 -15.04
CA SER A 32 13.02 3.11 -15.56
C SER A 32 13.73 4.41 -15.90
N PHE A 33 14.54 4.87 -14.96
CA PHE A 33 15.52 5.93 -15.14
C PHE A 33 16.49 5.44 -16.20
N VAL A 34 16.27 5.86 -17.44
CA VAL A 34 17.29 5.75 -18.48
C VAL A 34 18.26 6.88 -18.18
N VAL A 35 19.35 6.53 -17.49
CA VAL A 35 20.54 7.39 -17.45
C VAL A 35 21.16 7.28 -18.83
N THR A 36 20.91 8.25 -19.68
CA THR A 36 21.87 8.59 -20.73
C THR A 36 22.89 9.51 -20.07
N SER A 37 23.88 8.94 -19.37
CA SER A 37 25.07 9.71 -19.01
C SER A 37 25.89 9.88 -20.28
N GLU A 38 26.28 11.12 -20.54
CA GLU A 38 27.27 11.44 -21.58
C GLU A 38 28.60 10.79 -21.16
N PRO A 39 29.45 10.32 -22.10
CA PRO A 39 30.73 9.73 -21.74
C PRO A 39 31.63 10.73 -21.02
N GLU A 40 32.00 10.45 -19.77
CA GLU A 40 32.87 11.31 -18.93
C GLU A 40 34.28 11.38 -19.53
N CYS A 41 34.87 10.25 -19.95
CA CYS A 41 36.22 10.15 -20.53
C CYS A 41 36.46 10.88 -21.89
N GLY A 42 35.50 11.65 -22.36
CA GLY A 42 35.59 12.46 -23.58
C GLY A 42 34.80 13.76 -23.52
N ASP A 43 34.44 14.23 -22.31
CA ASP A 43 33.62 15.43 -22.11
C ASP A 43 34.42 16.70 -21.78
N GLY A 44 35.74 16.59 -21.51
CA GLY A 44 36.59 17.72 -21.22
C GLY A 44 36.71 18.09 -19.75
N PHE A 45 36.16 17.30 -18.82
CA PHE A 45 36.15 17.58 -17.40
C PHE A 45 36.80 16.46 -16.60
N ASP A 46 37.68 16.83 -15.67
CA ASP A 46 38.18 15.93 -14.61
C ASP A 46 37.05 15.70 -13.58
N ASN A 47 36.26 14.66 -13.83
CA ASN A 47 35.05 14.28 -13.09
C ASN A 47 35.36 13.47 -11.83
N ASP A 48 36.53 12.83 -11.75
CA ASP A 48 36.98 12.08 -10.56
C ASP A 48 37.92 12.88 -9.63
N GLY A 49 38.45 14.00 -10.11
CA GLY A 49 39.27 14.96 -9.38
C GLY A 49 40.73 14.53 -9.20
N ASP A 50 41.25 13.62 -10.02
CA ASP A 50 42.61 13.10 -9.91
C ASP A 50 43.67 14.00 -10.58
N GLY A 51 43.22 14.97 -11.38
CA GLY A 51 44.04 15.97 -12.07
C GLY A 51 44.29 15.68 -13.55
N GLU A 52 43.84 14.54 -14.06
CA GLU A 52 43.72 14.21 -15.49
C GLU A 52 42.22 14.24 -15.87
N ALA A 53 41.87 14.41 -17.15
CA ALA A 53 40.46 14.69 -17.53
C ALA A 53 39.86 13.80 -18.61
N ASP A 54 40.65 13.28 -19.55
CA ASP A 54 40.10 12.52 -20.68
C ASP A 54 41.13 11.54 -21.24
N PHE A 55 40.65 10.53 -21.98
CA PHE A 55 41.53 9.70 -22.80
C PHE A 55 42.29 10.53 -23.86
N PRO A 56 43.60 10.34 -24.07
CA PRO A 56 44.47 9.30 -23.51
C PRO A 56 45.34 9.74 -22.32
N ASP A 57 45.13 10.97 -21.84
CA ASP A 57 45.98 11.58 -20.80
C ASP A 57 45.58 11.05 -19.42
N ASP A 58 44.29 10.78 -19.22
CA ASP A 58 43.76 10.04 -18.08
C ASP A 58 44.00 8.52 -18.23
N LEU A 59 44.69 7.94 -17.24
CA LEU A 59 45.06 6.52 -17.18
C LEU A 59 43.91 5.60 -16.73
N GLU A 60 42.90 6.15 -16.06
CA GLU A 60 41.69 5.44 -15.67
C GLU A 60 40.68 5.36 -16.84
N CYS A 61 40.78 6.27 -17.81
CA CYS A 61 40.09 6.19 -19.09
C CYS A 61 40.79 5.26 -20.10
N PHE A 62 40.08 4.23 -20.57
CA PHE A 62 40.62 3.35 -21.63
C PHE A 62 40.22 3.76 -23.05
N ALA A 63 39.14 4.53 -23.19
CA ALA A 63 38.67 5.10 -24.45
C ALA A 63 37.78 6.32 -24.21
N SER A 64 37.69 7.22 -25.19
CA SER A 64 36.91 8.47 -25.10
C SER A 64 35.38 8.30 -25.10
N TRP A 65 34.87 7.08 -25.00
CA TRP A 65 33.44 6.77 -24.93
C TRP A 65 33.09 6.00 -23.65
N ASP A 66 34.07 5.81 -22.76
CA ASP A 66 33.82 5.25 -21.45
C ASP A 66 32.97 6.23 -20.63
N ILE A 67 32.00 5.71 -19.89
CA ILE A 67 30.94 6.50 -19.23
C ILE A 67 31.35 7.08 -17.87
N SER A 68 32.51 6.70 -17.37
CA SER A 68 33.07 7.19 -16.11
C SER A 68 34.59 7.17 -16.17
N GLU A 69 35.23 8.21 -15.67
CA GLU A 69 36.69 8.31 -15.51
C GLU A 69 37.22 7.38 -14.41
N SER A 70 36.37 6.92 -13.49
CA SER A 70 36.80 5.89 -12.54
C SER A 70 37.01 4.52 -13.24
N LEU A 71 38.04 3.78 -12.81
CA LEU A 71 38.25 2.34 -13.09
C LEU A 71 36.98 1.45 -12.91
N GLY A 72 35.92 1.97 -12.28
CA GLY A 72 34.56 1.43 -12.27
C GLY A 72 33.90 1.23 -13.65
N GLY A 73 34.45 1.80 -14.72
CA GLY A 73 33.98 1.59 -16.10
C GLY A 73 34.33 0.23 -16.73
N ARG A 74 35.36 -0.47 -16.24
CA ARG A 74 35.76 -1.79 -16.79
C ARG A 74 35.86 -2.93 -15.79
N CYS A 75 35.97 -2.67 -14.50
CA CYS A 75 35.97 -3.76 -13.55
C CYS A 75 34.54 -4.26 -13.34
N ASN A 76 34.16 -5.31 -14.08
CA ASN A 76 32.89 -5.97 -13.85
C ASN A 76 32.98 -6.71 -12.51
N GLU A 77 32.42 -6.10 -11.46
CA GLU A 77 32.31 -6.74 -10.15
C GLU A 77 31.72 -8.15 -10.27
N ASP A 78 32.52 -9.17 -9.95
CA ASP A 78 32.09 -10.56 -9.88
C ASP A 78 32.16 -11.04 -8.43
N TRP A 79 31.02 -10.98 -7.76
CA TRP A 79 30.93 -11.30 -6.33
C TRP A 79 30.71 -12.80 -6.11
N SER A 80 31.76 -13.48 -5.66
CA SER A 80 31.68 -14.86 -5.22
C SER A 80 31.28 -14.92 -3.74
N CYS A 81 30.05 -15.36 -3.48
CA CYS A 81 29.51 -15.43 -2.13
C CYS A 81 29.49 -16.86 -1.58
N THR A 82 29.80 -17.02 -0.30
CA THR A 82 29.59 -18.27 0.43
C THR A 82 28.09 -18.57 0.56
N GLN A 83 27.77 -19.83 0.87
CA GLN A 83 26.42 -20.19 1.31
C GLN A 83 26.04 -19.38 2.57
N TRP A 84 24.75 -19.11 2.70
CA TRP A 84 24.21 -18.48 3.90
C TRP A 84 24.47 -19.35 5.13
N SER A 85 24.88 -18.73 6.24
CA SER A 85 25.02 -19.41 7.53
C SER A 85 23.68 -20.00 7.99
N SER A 86 23.74 -20.92 8.96
CA SER A 86 22.55 -21.28 9.72
C SER A 86 21.92 -20.03 10.33
N CYS A 87 20.59 -20.07 10.47
CA CYS A 87 19.85 -19.01 11.11
C CYS A 87 20.20 -18.98 12.61
N SER A 88 20.87 -17.92 13.05
CA SER A 88 21.27 -17.71 14.45
C SER A 88 20.82 -16.31 14.86
N GLU A 89 20.15 -16.18 16.01
CA GLU A 89 19.60 -14.90 16.48
C GLU A 89 18.71 -14.18 15.45
N GLY A 90 17.93 -14.92 14.66
CA GLY A 90 17.03 -14.35 13.65
C GLY A 90 17.73 -13.80 12.41
N LYS A 91 19.04 -13.98 12.28
CA LYS A 91 19.83 -13.49 11.15
C LYS A 91 20.67 -14.60 10.51
N GLN A 92 20.87 -14.48 9.20
CA GLN A 92 21.83 -15.26 8.44
C GLN A 92 22.88 -14.33 7.88
N LYS A 93 24.14 -14.78 7.92
CA LYS A 93 25.28 -14.05 7.39
C LYS A 93 25.93 -14.86 6.28
N ARG A 94 26.50 -14.18 5.29
CA ARG A 94 27.38 -14.77 4.30
C ARG A 94 28.53 -13.82 4.01
N THR A 95 29.63 -14.36 3.50
CA THR A 95 30.76 -13.56 3.05
C THR A 95 30.75 -13.52 1.53
N CYS A 96 30.92 -12.34 0.95
CA CYS A 96 31.11 -12.16 -0.49
C CYS A 96 32.50 -11.56 -0.70
N VAL A 97 33.29 -12.20 -1.55
CA VAL A 97 34.60 -11.72 -1.99
C VAL A 97 34.46 -11.23 -3.42
N ASP A 98 35.15 -10.15 -3.73
CA ASP A 98 35.29 -9.66 -5.09
C ASP A 98 36.31 -10.55 -5.80
N ALA A 99 35.85 -11.32 -6.79
CA ALA A 99 36.69 -12.26 -7.52
C ALA A 99 37.63 -11.55 -8.51
N ASN A 100 37.31 -10.31 -8.88
CA ASN A 100 38.05 -9.52 -9.87
C ASN A 100 38.89 -8.41 -9.23
N GLU A 101 38.92 -8.33 -7.89
CA GLU A 101 39.71 -7.35 -7.14
C GLU A 101 39.49 -5.91 -7.63
N CYS A 102 38.23 -5.57 -7.93
CA CYS A 102 37.81 -4.27 -8.43
C CYS A 102 37.88 -3.16 -7.38
N GLU A 103 37.95 -3.52 -6.09
CA GLU A 103 37.96 -2.60 -4.94
C GLU A 103 36.71 -1.69 -4.81
N THR A 104 35.77 -1.80 -5.73
CA THR A 104 34.47 -1.11 -5.69
C THR A 104 33.44 -1.89 -4.85
N ILE A 105 32.35 -1.21 -4.45
CA ILE A 105 31.26 -1.79 -3.64
C ILE A 105 29.87 -1.58 -4.25
N GLU A 106 29.79 -1.11 -5.49
CA GLU A 106 28.56 -0.60 -6.09
C GLU A 106 27.52 -1.71 -6.31
N LYS A 107 27.94 -2.87 -6.80
CA LYS A 107 27.09 -4.06 -7.02
C LYS A 107 27.27 -5.11 -5.92
N ARG A 108 27.89 -4.74 -4.79
CA ARG A 108 28.13 -5.66 -3.67
C ARG A 108 26.82 -6.27 -3.14
N PRO A 109 26.68 -7.61 -3.18
CA PRO A 109 25.47 -8.25 -2.68
C PRO A 109 25.34 -8.13 -1.15
N LEU A 110 24.10 -8.20 -0.68
CA LEU A 110 23.77 -8.23 0.75
C LEU A 110 24.52 -9.37 1.47
N VAL A 111 25.18 -9.02 2.58
CA VAL A 111 25.97 -9.94 3.43
C VAL A 111 25.22 -10.41 4.68
N GLU A 112 24.14 -9.72 5.05
CA GLU A 112 23.28 -10.07 6.17
C GLU A 112 21.81 -10.05 5.73
N ARG A 113 21.03 -11.04 6.17
CA ARG A 113 19.58 -11.05 5.97
C ARG A 113 18.86 -11.62 7.18
N GLU A 114 17.62 -11.19 7.36
CA GLU A 114 16.74 -11.78 8.36
C GLU A 114 16.29 -13.18 7.92
N CYS A 115 16.29 -14.11 8.86
CA CYS A 115 15.67 -15.41 8.67
C CYS A 115 14.48 -15.52 9.61
N LYS A 116 13.37 -16.05 9.08
CA LYS A 116 12.23 -16.42 9.92
C LYS A 116 12.64 -17.64 10.74
N THR A 117 13.19 -17.42 11.92
CA THR A 117 13.06 -18.43 12.98
C THR A 117 11.57 -18.59 13.19
N PHE A 118 11.09 -19.83 13.15
CA PHE A 118 9.73 -20.23 13.47
C PHE A 118 9.45 -20.03 14.99
N LEU A 119 9.80 -18.86 15.53
CA LEU A 119 9.15 -18.31 16.69
C LEU A 119 8.07 -17.41 16.12
N GLU A 120 6.96 -18.05 15.74
CA GLU A 120 5.74 -17.35 15.42
C GLU A 120 5.35 -16.53 16.65
N GLU A 121 5.62 -15.23 16.60
CA GLU A 121 4.80 -14.30 17.37
C GLU A 121 3.37 -14.49 16.86
N PRO A 122 2.37 -14.67 17.75
CA PRO A 122 1.00 -14.85 17.32
C PRO A 122 0.57 -13.58 16.57
N LYS A 123 0.45 -13.67 15.24
CA LYS A 123 -0.21 -12.69 14.35
C LYS A 123 -1.71 -12.61 14.65
N ASN A 124 -2.10 -12.43 15.91
CA ASN A 124 -3.47 -12.51 16.37
C ASN A 124 -3.86 -11.30 17.22
N LYS A 125 -3.34 -10.12 16.87
CA LYS A 125 -3.75 -8.85 17.46
C LYS A 125 -4.47 -7.93 16.48
N GLU A 126 -4.12 -7.97 15.19
CA GLU A 126 -4.68 -7.03 14.21
C GLU A 126 -5.95 -7.55 13.50
N GLU A 127 -6.09 -8.86 13.27
CA GLU A 127 -7.31 -9.41 12.64
C GLU A 127 -8.54 -9.36 13.58
N LYS A 128 -8.33 -9.46 14.90
CA LYS A 128 -9.41 -9.42 15.90
C LYS A 128 -10.00 -8.03 16.09
N PHE A 129 -9.23 -6.96 15.86
CA PHE A 129 -9.72 -5.60 16.01
C PHE A 129 -10.79 -5.26 14.97
N ILE A 130 -10.63 -5.77 13.74
CA ILE A 130 -11.59 -5.59 12.65
C ILE A 130 -12.95 -6.23 12.99
N TYR A 131 -12.97 -7.44 13.57
CA TYR A 131 -14.21 -8.10 13.98
C TYR A 131 -14.95 -7.33 15.09
N LEU A 132 -14.24 -6.66 16.00
CA LEU A 132 -14.84 -5.84 17.05
C LEU A 132 -15.51 -4.57 16.48
N ILE A 133 -14.88 -3.93 15.49
CA ILE A 133 -15.46 -2.78 14.78
C ILE A 133 -16.72 -3.20 14.01
N ILE A 134 -16.66 -4.31 13.28
CA ILE A 134 -17.81 -4.84 12.52
C ILE A 134 -18.96 -5.20 13.46
N ALA A 135 -18.68 -5.92 14.56
CA ALA A 135 -19.70 -6.28 15.54
C ALA A 135 -20.35 -5.03 16.16
N GLY A 136 -19.55 -3.99 16.49
CA GLY A 136 -20.06 -2.71 16.96
C GLY A 136 -20.99 -2.02 15.97
N PHE A 137 -20.62 -2.00 14.68
CA PHE A 137 -21.46 -1.40 13.64
C PHE A 137 -22.77 -2.17 13.43
N VAL A 138 -22.72 -3.51 13.44
CA VAL A 138 -23.93 -4.35 13.33
C VAL A 138 -24.87 -4.09 14.50
N VAL A 139 -24.36 -4.01 15.73
CA VAL A 139 -25.17 -3.69 16.92
C VAL A 139 -25.78 -2.29 16.81
N LEU A 140 -25.01 -1.30 16.35
CA LEU A 140 -25.50 0.07 16.14
C LEU A 140 -26.66 0.10 15.12
N VAL A 141 -26.52 -0.60 14.00
CA VAL A 141 -27.56 -0.69 12.96
C VAL A 141 -28.82 -1.39 13.49
N LEU A 142 -28.66 -2.47 14.26
CA LEU A 142 -29.79 -3.16 14.89
C LEU A 142 -30.52 -2.26 15.89
N ILE A 143 -29.78 -1.50 16.71
CA ILE A 143 -30.37 -0.53 17.64
C ILE A 143 -31.14 0.55 16.87
N ILE A 144 -30.55 1.12 15.83
CA ILE A 144 -31.23 2.11 14.98
C ILE A 144 -32.49 1.52 14.37
N PHE A 145 -32.43 0.29 13.84
CA PHE A 145 -33.58 -0.41 13.28
C PHE A 145 -34.70 -0.61 14.32
N LEU A 146 -34.35 -1.03 15.54
CA LEU A 146 -35.32 -1.18 16.64
C LEU A 146 -35.95 0.16 17.04
N ILE A 147 -35.16 1.24 17.09
CA ILE A 147 -35.64 2.59 17.37
C ILE A 147 -36.60 3.05 16.26
N VAL A 148 -36.22 2.89 15.00
CA VAL A 148 -37.07 3.26 13.85
C VAL A 148 -38.37 2.47 13.88
N ASN A 149 -38.33 1.17 14.15
CA ASN A 149 -39.53 0.35 14.22
C ASN A 149 -40.44 0.75 15.37
N ARG A 150 -39.89 1.09 16.55
CA ARG A 150 -40.70 1.63 17.65
C ARG A 150 -41.33 2.97 17.29
N VAL A 151 -40.54 3.89 16.74
CA VAL A 151 -41.03 5.20 16.30
C VAL A 151 -42.13 5.07 15.25
N MET A 152 -41.97 4.16 14.29
CA MET A 152 -42.98 3.89 13.26
C MET A 152 -44.24 3.25 13.87
N ALA A 153 -44.10 2.27 14.77
CA ALA A 153 -45.23 1.64 15.44
C ALA A 153 -46.04 2.62 16.30
N ASP A 154 -45.37 3.59 16.95
CA ASP A 154 -46.05 4.61 17.74
C ASP A 154 -46.81 5.62 16.86
N ARG A 155 -46.28 5.98 15.68
CA ARG A 155 -47.01 6.78 14.67
C ARG A 155 -48.25 6.05 14.15
N ASP A 156 -48.17 4.73 13.97
CA ASP A 156 -49.33 3.94 13.49
C ASP A 156 -50.42 3.82 14.56
N LYS A 157 -50.05 3.67 15.84
CA LYS A 157 -51.01 3.70 16.95
C LYS A 157 -51.76 5.02 17.02
N GLU A 158 -51.10 6.15 16.78
CA GLU A 158 -51.73 7.46 16.79
C GLU A 158 -52.80 7.59 15.69
N LYS A 159 -52.47 7.19 14.46
CA LYS A 159 -53.44 7.13 13.34
C LYS A 159 -54.63 6.21 13.64
N ILE A 160 -54.39 5.05 14.23
CA ILE A 160 -55.46 4.12 14.63
C ILE A 160 -56.36 4.75 15.70
N ARG A 161 -55.78 5.46 16.67
CA ARG A 161 -56.53 6.15 17.73
C ARG A 161 -57.39 7.27 17.15
N GLU A 162 -56.88 8.04 16.20
CA GLU A 162 -57.64 9.07 15.47
C GLU A 162 -58.78 8.47 14.64
N ASN A 163 -58.50 7.43 13.84
CA ASN A 163 -59.51 6.75 13.04
C ASN A 163 -60.63 6.17 13.90
N ARG A 164 -60.30 5.61 15.08
CA ARG A 164 -61.29 5.09 16.02
C ARG A 164 -62.18 6.21 16.57
N LYS A 165 -61.63 7.37 16.92
CA LYS A 165 -62.41 8.55 17.37
C LYS A 165 -63.40 8.98 16.29
N VAL A 166 -62.92 9.13 15.05
CA VAL A 166 -63.77 9.50 13.90
C VAL A 166 -64.88 8.48 13.67
N LEU A 167 -64.56 7.18 13.75
CA LEU A 167 -65.55 6.12 13.57
C LEU A 167 -66.59 6.12 14.68
N THR A 168 -66.19 6.29 15.94
CA THR A 168 -67.13 6.37 17.08
C THR A 168 -68.07 7.56 16.95
N GLU A 169 -67.58 8.69 16.44
CA GLU A 169 -68.38 9.89 16.25
C GLU A 169 -69.36 9.74 15.08
N LYS A 170 -68.92 9.09 13.98
CA LYS A 170 -69.81 8.71 12.87
C LYS A 170 -70.93 7.78 13.34
N LEU A 171 -70.59 6.75 14.13
CA LEU A 171 -71.56 5.77 14.63
C LEU A 171 -72.64 6.43 15.49
N LYS A 172 -72.23 7.38 16.36
CA LYS A 172 -73.14 8.13 17.21
C LYS A 172 -74.16 8.93 16.39
N ARG A 173 -73.70 9.64 15.34
CA ARG A 173 -74.60 10.40 14.44
C ARG A 173 -75.58 9.52 13.67
N THR A 174 -75.21 8.28 13.34
CA THR A 174 -76.12 7.34 12.66
C THR A 174 -77.20 6.79 13.60
N LEU A 175 -76.90 6.66 14.90
CA LEU A 175 -77.87 6.19 15.90
C LEU A 175 -78.88 7.28 16.31
N ASP A 176 -78.49 8.55 16.21
CA ASP A 176 -79.33 9.70 16.59
C ASP A 176 -80.29 10.16 15.47
N ASN A 177 -80.20 9.60 14.26
CA ASN A 177 -81.08 9.87 13.10
C ASN A 177 -82.06 8.73 12.86
#